data_AF-A0AA37BSF7-F1
#
_entry.id   AF-A0AA37BSF7-F1
#
_cell.length_a   1.000
_cell.length_b   1.000
_cell.length_c   1.000
_cell.angle_alpha   90.00
_cell.angle_beta   90.00
_cell.angle_gamma   90.00
#
_symmetry.space_group_name_H-M   'P 1'
#
loop_
_entity.id
_entity.type
_entity.pdbx_description
1 polymer ?
#
loop_
_entity_poly.entity_id
_entity_poly.type
_entity_poly.pdbx_seq_one_letter_code
_entity_poly.pdbx_strand_id
1 'polypeptide(L)'
;MLLRLNYLLSGLLLIVLSAALYVVYRDFFYLVIMIPGLYLVISGATYVDQEQINRKVESIVYERIVDQGLKRIERGAMKVDRDRFLKDVELMRPILGQRNLMPDVGYDAIVFRCNTESEANELAERIRSRGLQVSTVQSYKEWLVRVEL
;
A
#
# COMPACT_ATOMS: atom_id res chain seq x y z
N MET A 1 4.31 15.02 -3.94
CA MET A 1 5.24 16.16 -3.64
C MET A 1 4.58 17.55 -3.62
N LEU A 2 3.86 17.98 -4.67
CA LEU A 2 3.23 19.32 -4.74
C LEU A 2 2.22 19.60 -3.60
N LEU A 3 1.37 18.64 -3.24
CA LEU A 3 0.44 18.82 -2.11
C LEU A 3 1.17 19.04 -0.78
N ARG A 4 2.22 18.26 -0.50
CA ARG A 4 3.03 18.40 0.72
C ARG A 4 3.65 19.80 0.81
N LEU A 5 4.20 20.29 -0.29
CA LEU A 5 4.79 21.63 -0.36
C LEU A 5 3.73 22.72 -0.13
N ASN A 6 2.54 22.55 -0.73
CA ASN A 6 1.42 23.49 -0.55
C ASN A 6 0.89 23.51 0.89
N TYR A 7 0.76 22.35 1.55
CA TYR A 7 0.36 22.27 2.97
C TYR A 7 1.40 22.89 3.90
N LEU A 8 2.69 22.67 3.65
CA LEU A 8 3.76 23.29 4.44
C LEU A 8 3.81 24.81 4.24
N LEU A 9 3.74 25.30 2.99
CA LEU A 9 3.77 26.73 2.69
C LEU A 9 2.54 27.46 3.26
N SER A 10 1.34 26.89 3.10
CA SER A 10 0.10 27.47 3.64
C SER A 10 0.08 27.48 5.17
N GLY A 11 0.52 26.38 5.81
CA GLY A 11 0.64 26.33 7.27
C GLY A 11 1.65 27.34 7.82
N LEU A 12 2.80 27.51 7.16
CA LEU A 12 3.85 28.45 7.57
C LEU A 12 3.39 29.91 7.38
N LEU A 13 2.68 30.21 6.28
CA LEU A 13 2.05 31.52 6.06
C LEU A 13 1.05 31.87 7.16
N LEU A 14 0.21 30.92 7.58
CA LEU A 14 -0.76 31.15 8.66
C LEU A 14 -0.09 31.38 10.01
N ILE A 15 1.02 30.69 10.30
CA ILE A 15 1.81 30.91 11.52
C ILE A 15 2.45 32.32 11.50
N VAL A 16 3.01 32.73 10.36
CA VAL A 16 3.60 34.08 10.20
C VAL A 16 2.51 35.16 10.34
N LEU A 17 1.34 34.95 9.73
CA LEU A 17 0.20 35.85 9.84
C LEU A 17 -0.31 35.94 11.28
N SER A 18 -0.39 34.81 11.99
CA SER A 18 -0.76 34.75 13.40
C SER A 18 0.24 35.52 14.27
N ALA A 19 1.55 35.35 14.04
CA ALA A 19 2.58 36.08 14.77
C ALA A 19 2.50 37.60 14.53
N ALA A 20 2.22 38.03 13.29
CA ALA A 20 2.02 39.44 12.96
C ALA A 20 0.79 40.03 13.69
N LEU A 21 -0.32 39.29 13.72
CA LEU A 21 -1.54 39.70 14.44
C LEU A 21 -1.32 39.77 15.96
N TYR A 22 -0.53 38.85 16.53
CA TYR A 22 -0.15 38.90 17.94
C TYR A 22 0.62 40.18 18.30
N VAL A 23 1.56 40.59 17.44
CA VAL A 23 2.38 41.79 17.67
C VAL A 23 1.58 43.08 17.51
N VAL A 24 0.69 43.16 16.51
CA VAL A 24 -0.05 44.39 16.18
C VAL A 24 -1.29 44.59 17.05
N TYR A 25 -2.10 43.54 17.21
CA TYR A 25 -3.41 43.67 17.87
C TYR A 25 -3.40 43.21 19.33
N ARG A 26 -2.44 42.35 19.72
CA ARG A 26 -2.34 41.75 21.06
C ARG A 26 -3.66 41.15 21.58
N ASP A 27 -4.52 40.74 20.65
CA ASP A 27 -5.88 40.24 20.90
C ASP A 27 -5.94 38.73 20.71
N PHE A 28 -6.88 38.06 21.40
CA PHE A 28 -7.06 36.60 21.40
C PHE A 28 -7.22 35.94 20.01
N PHE A 29 -7.58 36.72 18.97
CA PHE A 29 -7.78 36.24 17.61
C PHE A 29 -6.55 35.56 16.97
N TYR A 30 -5.32 35.84 17.44
CA TYR A 30 -4.12 35.16 16.92
C TYR A 30 -4.20 33.63 17.11
N LEU A 31 -4.81 33.15 18.20
CA LEU A 31 -4.92 31.72 18.51
C LEU A 31 -5.83 30.98 17.51
N VAL A 32 -6.89 31.64 17.04
CA VAL A 32 -7.84 31.06 16.07
C VAL A 32 -7.16 30.75 14.74
N ILE A 33 -6.12 31.50 14.38
CA ILE A 33 -5.33 31.31 13.15
C ILE A 33 -4.11 30.42 13.40
N MET A 34 -3.51 30.50 14.61
CA MET A 34 -2.34 29.71 14.97
C MET A 34 -2.64 28.21 15.02
N ILE A 35 -3.75 27.82 15.63
CA ILE A 35 -4.15 26.41 15.79
C ILE A 35 -4.29 25.70 14.43
N PRO A 36 -5.06 26.20 13.45
CA PRO A 36 -5.14 25.58 12.12
C PRO A 36 -3.82 25.68 11.35
N GLY A 37 -3.03 26.74 11.52
CA GLY A 37 -1.70 26.84 10.92
C GLY A 37 -0.74 25.74 11.41
N LEU A 38 -0.70 25.51 12.72
CA LEU A 38 0.10 24.45 13.34
C LEU A 38 -0.37 23.06 12.88
N TYR A 39 -1.68 22.83 12.82
CA TYR A 39 -2.26 21.57 12.34
C TYR A 39 -1.86 21.28 10.89
N LEU A 40 -1.86 22.27 10.01
CA LEU A 40 -1.45 22.13 8.61
C LEU A 40 0.05 21.83 8.46
N VAL A 41 0.90 22.47 9.27
CA VAL A 41 2.35 22.17 9.28
C VAL A 41 2.61 20.75 9.75
N ILE A 42 1.96 20.31 10.83
CA ILE A 42 2.10 18.93 11.33
C ILE A 42 1.63 17.93 10.27
N SER A 43 0.47 18.17 9.67
CA SER A 43 -0.09 17.31 8.62
C SER A 43 0.79 17.27 7.36
N GLY A 44 1.42 18.38 6.99
CA GLY A 44 2.38 18.45 5.88
C GLY A 44 3.72 17.77 6.21
N ALA A 45 4.16 17.80 7.46
CA ALA A 45 5.37 17.13 7.92
C ALA A 45 5.19 15.61 8.01
N THR A 46 4.02 15.15 8.45
CA THR A 46 3.65 13.73 8.51
C THR A 46 3.07 13.19 7.21
N TYR A 47 2.98 14.01 6.15
CA TYR A 47 2.56 13.57 4.83
C TYR A 47 3.61 12.63 4.23
N VAL A 48 3.45 11.34 4.49
CA VAL A 48 4.28 10.28 3.92
C VAL A 48 3.87 10.09 2.46
N ASP A 49 4.84 10.10 1.55
CA ASP A 49 4.59 9.87 0.14
C ASP A 49 4.05 8.45 -0.06
N GLN A 50 2.90 8.30 -0.74
CA GLN A 50 2.23 7.00 -0.91
C GLN A 50 3.15 5.98 -1.61
N GLU A 51 4.07 6.43 -2.46
CA GLU A 51 5.07 5.56 -3.10
C GLU A 51 6.09 4.96 -2.12
N GLN A 52 6.43 5.67 -1.04
CA GLN A 52 7.34 5.13 -0.02
C GLN A 52 6.64 4.07 0.83
N ILE A 53 5.36 4.28 1.14
CA ILE A 53 4.53 3.29 1.83
C ILE A 53 4.40 2.03 0.97
N ASN A 54 4.02 2.19 -0.30
CA ASN A 54 3.81 1.07 -1.21
C ASN A 54 5.08 0.22 -1.37
N ARG A 55 6.26 0.84 -1.54
CA ARG A 55 7.54 0.10 -1.61
C ARG A 55 7.87 -0.67 -0.34
N LYS A 56 7.58 -0.08 0.83
CA LYS A 56 7.86 -0.74 2.11
C LYS A 56 6.91 -1.92 2.34
N VAL A 57 5.61 -1.71 2.10
CA VAL A 57 4.60 -2.79 2.15
C VAL A 57 4.95 -3.91 1.18
N GLU A 58 5.31 -3.57 -0.06
CA GLU A 58 5.76 -4.53 -1.08
C GLU A 58 6.87 -5.44 -0.57
N SER A 59 7.92 -4.86 0.03
CA SER A 59 9.06 -5.64 0.53
C SER A 59 8.67 -6.60 1.66
N ILE A 60 7.84 -6.13 2.60
CA ILE A 60 7.39 -6.93 3.75
C ILE A 60 6.50 -8.10 3.28
N VAL A 61 5.57 -7.81 2.36
CA VAL A 61 4.64 -8.81 1.83
C VAL A 61 5.41 -9.84 0.99
N TYR A 62 6.33 -9.40 0.13
CA TYR A 62 7.20 -10.28 -0.65
C TYR A 62 8.01 -11.21 0.25
N GLU A 63 8.72 -10.68 1.24
CA GLU A 63 9.56 -11.48 2.15
C GLU A 63 8.74 -12.53 2.90
N ARG A 64 7.55 -12.15 3.38
CA ARG A 64 6.64 -13.08 4.06
C ARG A 64 6.12 -14.19 3.14
N ILE A 65 5.75 -13.88 1.90
CA ILE A 65 5.30 -14.89 0.92
C ILE A 65 6.43 -15.86 0.61
N VAL A 66 7.64 -15.33 0.39
CA VAL A 66 8.81 -16.15 0.09
C VAL A 66 9.12 -17.08 1.25
N ASP A 67 9.18 -16.58 2.49
CA ASP A 67 9.44 -17.40 3.67
C ASP A 67 8.36 -18.49 3.88
N GLN A 68 7.08 -18.13 3.71
CA GLN A 68 5.99 -19.11 3.83
C GLN A 68 5.99 -20.15 2.72
N GLY A 69 6.24 -19.75 1.47
CA GLY A 69 6.31 -20.65 0.32
C GLY A 69 7.49 -21.61 0.43
N LEU A 70 8.68 -21.11 0.75
CA LEU A 70 9.87 -21.95 0.95
C LEU A 70 9.64 -22.99 2.05
N LYS A 71 9.10 -22.58 3.21
CA LYS A 71 8.76 -23.52 4.30
C LYS A 71 7.76 -24.59 3.89
N ARG A 72 6.83 -24.28 2.98
CA ARG A 72 5.85 -25.27 2.48
C ARG A 72 6.45 -26.21 1.45
N ILE A 73 7.33 -25.72 0.58
CA ILE A 73 8.10 -26.53 -0.37
C ILE A 73 9.00 -27.51 0.39
N GLU A 74 9.73 -27.04 1.41
CA GLU A 74 10.58 -27.89 2.26
C GLU A 74 9.80 -28.99 2.99
N ARG A 75 8.56 -28.71 3.39
CA ARG A 75 7.65 -29.67 4.03
C ARG A 75 6.96 -30.61 3.04
N GLY A 76 7.19 -30.47 1.73
CA GLY A 76 6.51 -31.24 0.68
C GLY A 76 5.03 -30.90 0.53
N ALA A 77 4.56 -29.79 1.11
CA ALA A 77 3.18 -29.33 1.00
C ALA A 77 2.91 -28.60 -0.34
N MET A 78 3.98 -28.15 -1.00
CA MET A 78 3.97 -27.57 -2.35
C MET A 78 4.80 -28.47 -3.27
N LYS A 79 4.28 -28.81 -4.45
CA LYS A 79 5.00 -29.64 -5.43
C LYS A 79 5.79 -28.82 -6.46
N VAL A 80 5.90 -27.51 -6.24
CA VAL A 80 6.57 -26.58 -7.14
C VAL A 80 8.05 -26.49 -6.80
N ASP A 81 8.88 -26.36 -7.83
CA ASP A 81 10.31 -26.13 -7.67
C ASP A 81 10.58 -24.76 -7.01
N ARG A 82 11.61 -24.71 -6.15
CA ARG A 82 11.99 -23.51 -5.41
C ARG A 82 12.29 -22.33 -6.33
N ASP A 83 13.05 -22.55 -7.40
CA ASP A 83 13.50 -21.47 -8.28
C ASP A 83 12.35 -20.95 -9.15
N ARG A 84 11.45 -21.87 -9.55
CA ARG A 84 10.21 -21.50 -10.26
C ARG A 84 9.31 -20.65 -9.37
N PHE A 85 9.08 -21.07 -8.13
CA PHE A 85 8.29 -20.31 -7.17
C PHE A 85 8.83 -18.90 -6.95
N LEU A 86 10.16 -18.76 -6.76
CA LEU A 86 10.78 -17.45 -6.58
C LEU A 86 10.59 -16.54 -7.79
N LYS A 87 10.72 -17.07 -9.01
CA LYS A 87 10.46 -16.31 -10.25
C LYS A 87 9.00 -15.83 -10.33
N ASP A 88 8.05 -16.70 -10.05
CA ASP A 88 6.63 -16.37 -10.13
C ASP A 88 6.25 -15.30 -9.10
N VAL A 89 6.77 -15.40 -7.88
CA VAL A 89 6.58 -14.39 -6.83
C VAL A 89 7.28 -13.06 -7.18
N GLU A 90 8.46 -13.11 -7.82
CA GLU A 90 9.16 -11.92 -8.28
C GLU A 90 8.37 -11.16 -9.37
N LEU A 91 7.71 -11.87 -10.29
CA LEU A 91 6.80 -11.27 -11.26
C LEU A 91 5.60 -10.58 -10.59
N MET A 92 5.12 -11.12 -9.47
CA MET A 92 4.00 -10.55 -8.71
C MET A 92 4.41 -9.39 -7.79
N ARG A 93 5.70 -9.26 -7.47
CA ARG A 93 6.23 -8.23 -6.56
C ARG A 93 5.63 -6.82 -6.76
N PRO A 94 5.62 -6.21 -7.96
CA PRO A 94 5.09 -4.86 -8.15
C PRO A 94 3.57 -4.73 -7.89
N ILE A 95 2.84 -5.84 -7.82
CA ILE A 95 1.40 -5.87 -7.55
C ILE A 95 1.14 -5.89 -6.03
N LEU A 96 2.02 -6.53 -5.25
CA LEU A 96 1.91 -6.67 -3.80
C LEU A 96 1.89 -5.31 -3.07
N GLY A 97 2.63 -4.34 -3.58
CA GLY A 97 2.76 -3.01 -2.96
C GLY A 97 1.60 -2.05 -3.19
N GLN A 98 0.76 -2.28 -4.21
CA GLN A 98 -0.15 -1.23 -4.71
C GLN A 98 -1.52 -1.16 -4.03
N ARG A 99 -1.98 -2.25 -3.40
CA ARG A 99 -3.34 -2.32 -2.84
C ARG A 99 -3.40 -2.79 -1.39
N ASN A 100 -2.26 -2.89 -0.70
CA ASN A 100 -2.21 -3.40 0.67
C ASN A 100 -2.87 -4.80 0.80
N LEU A 101 -2.90 -5.55 -0.30
CA LEU A 101 -3.50 -6.88 -0.39
C LEU A 101 -2.44 -7.86 0.10
N MET A 102 -2.70 -8.53 1.23
CA MET A 102 -1.84 -9.61 1.69
C MET A 102 -2.37 -10.93 1.10
N PRO A 103 -1.66 -11.53 0.14
CA PRO A 103 -2.05 -12.83 -0.37
C PRO A 103 -1.68 -13.94 0.62
N ASP A 104 -2.40 -15.05 0.52
CA ASP A 104 -2.12 -16.27 1.24
C ASP A 104 -1.43 -17.29 0.33
N VAL A 105 -0.42 -17.97 0.87
CA VAL A 105 0.19 -19.12 0.19
C VAL A 105 -0.67 -20.36 0.43
N GLY A 106 -1.22 -20.92 -0.64
CA GLY A 106 -2.00 -22.15 -0.66
C GLY A 106 -1.14 -23.41 -0.78
N TYR A 107 -1.74 -24.50 -1.27
CA TYR A 107 -1.02 -25.77 -1.49
C TYR A 107 -0.22 -25.79 -2.79
N ASP A 108 -0.75 -25.26 -3.89
CA ASP A 108 -0.02 -25.10 -5.18
C ASP A 108 -0.44 -23.79 -5.85
N ALA A 109 -0.82 -22.79 -5.04
CA ALA A 109 -1.32 -21.52 -5.56
C ALA A 109 -1.11 -20.39 -4.57
N ILE A 110 -1.03 -19.16 -5.06
CA ILE A 110 -1.08 -17.93 -4.25
C ILE A 110 -2.47 -17.32 -4.42
N VAL A 111 -3.14 -16.99 -3.31
CA VAL A 111 -4.52 -16.52 -3.31
C VAL A 111 -4.60 -15.09 -2.81
N PHE A 112 -5.17 -14.21 -3.62
CA PHE A 112 -5.51 -12.84 -3.23
C PHE A 112 -7.00 -12.74 -2.90
N ARG A 113 -7.32 -12.08 -1.79
CA ARG A 113 -8.71 -11.78 -1.39
C ARG A 113 -9.11 -10.39 -1.85
N CYS A 114 -10.21 -10.29 -2.58
CA CYS A 114 -10.80 -9.05 -3.07
C CYS A 114 -12.25 -8.96 -2.57
N ASN A 115 -12.73 -7.75 -2.35
CA ASN A 115 -14.10 -7.53 -1.87
C ASN A 115 -15.11 -7.47 -3.02
N THR A 116 -14.67 -7.02 -4.20
CA THR A 116 -15.53 -6.81 -5.36
C THR A 116 -15.06 -7.60 -6.57
N GLU A 117 -16.01 -7.96 -7.44
CA GLU A 117 -15.74 -8.69 -8.69
C GLU A 117 -14.85 -7.87 -9.65
N SER A 118 -15.13 -6.57 -9.78
CA SER A 118 -14.37 -5.68 -10.65
C SER A 118 -12.89 -5.62 -10.23
N GLU A 119 -12.61 -5.53 -8.93
CA GLU A 119 -11.24 -5.52 -8.43
C GLU A 119 -10.53 -6.87 -8.66
N ALA A 120 -11.24 -7.98 -8.48
CA ALA A 120 -10.70 -9.31 -8.72
C ALA A 120 -10.36 -9.52 -10.20
N ASN A 121 -11.22 -9.05 -11.12
CA ASN A 121 -10.98 -9.14 -12.55
C ASN A 121 -9.82 -8.24 -13.00
N GLU A 122 -9.75 -6.99 -12.53
CA GLU A 122 -8.60 -6.12 -12.78
C GLU A 122 -7.29 -6.73 -12.27
N LEU A 123 -7.30 -7.28 -11.05
CA LEU A 123 -6.12 -7.92 -10.48
C LEU A 123 -5.71 -9.16 -11.30
N ALA A 124 -6.68 -9.98 -11.70
CA ALA A 124 -6.44 -11.16 -12.51
C ALA A 124 -5.86 -10.80 -13.88
N GLU A 125 -6.35 -9.77 -14.55
CA GLU A 125 -5.79 -9.28 -15.82
C GLU A 125 -4.36 -8.77 -15.67
N ARG A 126 -4.07 -8.05 -14.57
CA ARG A 126 -2.71 -7.54 -14.29
C ARG A 126 -1.71 -8.66 -14.00
N ILE A 127 -2.15 -9.74 -13.36
CA ILE A 127 -1.30 -10.90 -13.12
C ILE A 127 -1.16 -11.72 -14.42
N ARG A 128 -2.24 -11.91 -15.18
CA ARG A 128 -2.25 -12.63 -16.46
C ARG A 128 -1.36 -11.96 -17.52
N SER A 129 -1.33 -10.62 -17.57
CA SER A 129 -0.46 -9.88 -18.48
C SER A 129 1.04 -10.06 -18.21
N ARG A 130 1.40 -10.60 -17.05
CA ARG A 130 2.79 -10.97 -16.69
C ARG A 130 3.13 -12.43 -17.00
N GLY A 131 2.22 -13.18 -17.63
CA GLY A 131 2.44 -14.56 -18.06
C GLY A 131 2.11 -15.63 -17.01
N LEU A 132 1.49 -15.25 -15.89
CA LEU A 132 1.08 -16.18 -14.84
C LEU A 132 -0.33 -16.71 -15.10
N GLN A 133 -0.59 -17.97 -14.71
CA GLN A 133 -1.91 -18.57 -14.82
C GLN A 133 -2.77 -18.14 -13.63
N VAL A 134 -3.97 -17.62 -13.92
CA VAL A 134 -4.84 -17.01 -12.90
C VAL A 134 -6.28 -17.40 -13.11
N SER A 135 -6.92 -17.84 -12.02
CA SER A 135 -8.35 -18.11 -11.93
C SER A 135 -9.00 -17.20 -10.89
N THR A 136 -10.21 -16.72 -11.19
CA THR A 136 -11.04 -15.93 -10.28
C THR A 136 -12.16 -16.83 -9.75
N VAL A 137 -12.29 -16.94 -8.43
CA VAL A 137 -13.28 -17.79 -7.77
C VAL A 137 -14.08 -16.97 -6.77
N GLN A 138 -15.40 -17.00 -6.86
CA GLN A 138 -16.26 -16.36 -5.87
C GLN A 138 -16.40 -17.26 -4.64
N SER A 139 -16.06 -16.73 -3.47
CA SER A 139 -16.21 -17.41 -2.17
C SER A 139 -17.14 -16.62 -1.28
N TYR A 140 -18.42 -17.02 -1.27
CA TYR A 140 -19.51 -16.44 -0.48
C TYR A 140 -19.69 -14.92 -0.68
N LYS A 141 -18.98 -14.09 0.09
CA LYS A 141 -19.01 -12.61 0.03
C LYS A 141 -17.73 -11.99 -0.52
N GLU A 142 -16.72 -12.80 -0.80
CA GLU A 142 -15.40 -12.36 -1.25
C GLU A 142 -15.07 -12.98 -2.61
N TRP A 143 -14.19 -12.31 -3.35
CA TRP A 143 -13.65 -12.77 -4.60
C TRP A 143 -12.19 -13.17 -4.40
N LEU A 144 -11.84 -14.39 -4.80
CA LEU A 144 -10.50 -14.93 -4.69
C LEU A 144 -9.83 -14.92 -6.05
N VAL A 145 -8.64 -14.35 -6.14
CA VAL A 145 -7.78 -14.44 -7.33
C VAL A 145 -6.69 -15.44 -7.01
N ARG A 146 -6.77 -16.61 -7.64
CA ARG A 146 -5.84 -17.73 -7.45
C ARG A 146 -4.83 -17.74 -8.58
N VAL A 147 -3.56 -17.59 -8.21
CA VAL A 147 -2.40 -17.70 -9.11
C VAL A 147 -1.85 -19.11 -8.98
N GLU A 148 -1.84 -19.86 -10.07
CA GLU A 148 -1.27 -21.20 -10.11
C GLU A 148 0.24 -21.12 -10.32
N LEU A 149 0.98 -21.96 -9.60
CA LEU A 149 2.44 -22.00 -9.55
C LEU A 149 2.98 -23.25 -10.25
#